data_AF-A0A3E0QH31-F1
#
_entry.id   AF-A0A3E0QH31-F1
#
_cell.length_a   1.000
_cell.length_b   1.000
_cell.length_c   1.000
_cell.angle_alpha   90.00
_cell.angle_beta   90.00
_cell.angle_gamma   90.00
#
_symmetry.space_group_name_H-M   'P 1'
#
loop_
_entity.id
_entity.type
_entity.pdbx_description
1 polymer ?
#
loop_
_entity_poly.entity_id
_entity_poly.type
_entity_poly.pdbx_seq_one_letter_code
_entity_poly.pdbx_strand_id
1 'polypeptide(L)'
;MNLHEKLSLIQQEFKAKKSRYNSFGKYNFRSAEDILEGLKPFNKKYGVYFTVSEDVVVAHDVPTIKSTATIHDGDKTIRASAIVGVDLNQKGMQTPQQFGSASSYGKKYALGNLLLIDDTADADATNQHGKGSTIPGPGKQSTKVKPRIDESNIDKAFTFLKNGGKIETLQQTYLMDDSILQKLKNG
;
A
#
# COMPACT_ATOMS: atom_id res chain seq x y z
N MET A 1 -21.68 5.06 -28.06
CA MET A 1 -21.40 5.08 -26.62
C MET A 1 -21.24 6.51 -26.14
N ASN A 2 -21.88 6.88 -25.04
CA ASN A 2 -21.68 8.15 -24.35
C ASN A 2 -20.43 8.12 -23.44
N LEU A 3 -20.04 9.28 -22.88
CA LEU A 3 -18.85 9.38 -22.03
C LEU A 3 -18.93 8.53 -20.76
N HIS A 4 -20.11 8.39 -20.14
CA HIS A 4 -20.27 7.55 -18.95
C HIS A 4 -20.07 6.06 -19.27
N GLU A 5 -20.60 5.59 -20.39
CA GLU A 5 -20.41 4.20 -20.86
C GLU A 5 -18.94 3.93 -21.20
N LYS A 6 -18.28 4.88 -21.88
CA LYS A 6 -16.84 4.81 -22.17
C LYS A 6 -16.03 4.73 -20.88
N LEU A 7 -16.27 5.63 -19.93
CA LEU A 7 -15.57 5.64 -18.64
C LEU A 7 -15.83 4.36 -17.84
N SER A 8 -17.07 3.87 -17.81
CA SER A 8 -17.42 2.62 -17.11
C SER A 8 -16.65 1.42 -17.67
N LEU A 9 -16.50 1.32 -18.99
CA LEU A 9 -15.73 0.24 -19.62
C LEU A 9 -14.22 0.39 -19.32
N ILE A 10 -13.71 1.62 -19.35
CA ILE A 10 -12.31 1.87 -18.96
C ILE A 10 -12.08 1.48 -17.50
N GLN A 11 -12.94 1.88 -16.57
CA GLN A 11 -12.85 1.52 -15.15
C GLN A 11 -12.89 0.00 -14.93
N GLN A 12 -13.68 -0.72 -15.72
CA GLN A 12 -13.78 -2.18 -15.65
C GLN A 12 -12.52 -2.89 -16.19
N GLU A 13 -11.99 -2.44 -17.33
CA GLU A 13 -10.92 -3.12 -18.04
C GLU A 13 -9.52 -2.67 -17.61
N PHE A 14 -9.37 -1.42 -17.16
CA PHE A 14 -8.07 -0.82 -16.90
C PHE A 14 -7.42 -1.38 -15.63
N LYS A 15 -6.20 -1.88 -15.76
CA LYS A 15 -5.37 -2.29 -14.63
C LYS A 15 -3.97 -1.69 -14.73
N ALA A 16 -3.66 -0.73 -13.87
CA ALA A 16 -2.31 -0.20 -13.72
C ALA A 16 -1.48 -1.12 -12.80
N LYS A 17 -0.40 -1.71 -13.34
CA LYS A 17 0.54 -2.51 -12.54
C LYS A 17 1.32 -1.62 -11.57
N LYS A 18 1.59 -2.12 -10.36
CA LYS A 18 2.54 -1.49 -9.42
C LYS A 18 3.98 -1.79 -9.91
N SER A 19 4.55 -0.86 -10.68
CA SER A 19 5.87 -0.99 -11.34
C SER A 19 7.03 -0.41 -10.52
N ARG A 20 6.73 0.35 -9.47
CA ARG A 20 7.73 1.10 -8.69
C ARG A 20 7.79 0.57 -7.26
N TYR A 21 8.98 0.60 -6.65
CA TYR A 21 9.19 0.20 -5.27
C TYR A 21 9.59 1.39 -4.41
N ASN A 22 8.91 1.59 -3.28
CA ASN A 22 9.30 2.53 -2.24
C ASN A 22 10.15 1.80 -1.21
N SER A 23 11.45 2.10 -1.16
CA SER A 23 12.38 1.45 -0.23
C SER A 23 12.20 1.85 1.23
N PHE A 24 11.69 3.06 1.49
CA PHE A 24 11.45 3.56 2.85
C PHE A 24 10.24 2.86 3.48
N GLY A 25 9.10 2.86 2.79
CA GLY A 25 7.88 2.19 3.23
C GLY A 25 7.80 0.71 2.89
N LYS A 26 8.77 0.18 2.12
CA LYS A 26 8.86 -1.22 1.68
C LYS A 26 7.62 -1.74 0.93
N TYR A 27 7.04 -0.93 0.05
CA TYR A 27 5.86 -1.31 -0.73
C TYR A 27 6.01 -1.00 -2.22
N ASN A 28 5.32 -1.77 -3.05
CA ASN A 28 5.18 -1.47 -4.48
C ASN A 28 4.03 -0.47 -4.71
N PHE A 29 4.20 0.44 -5.66
CA PHE A 29 3.23 1.45 -6.04
C PHE A 29 3.26 1.71 -7.54
N ARG A 30 2.28 2.50 -8.01
CA ARG A 30 2.24 3.06 -9.35
C ARG A 30 2.15 4.57 -9.25
N SER A 31 2.88 5.26 -10.11
CA SER A 31 2.87 6.72 -10.21
C SER A 31 1.71 7.20 -11.09
N ALA A 32 1.46 8.50 -11.10
CA ALA A 32 0.51 9.10 -12.04
C ALA A 32 0.93 8.84 -13.49
N GLU A 33 2.24 8.88 -13.75
CA GLU A 33 2.85 8.60 -15.05
C GLU A 33 2.60 7.15 -15.49
N ASP A 34 2.72 6.18 -14.58
CA ASP A 34 2.41 4.77 -14.88
C ASP A 34 0.93 4.59 -15.28
N ILE A 35 0.03 5.29 -14.59
CA ILE A 35 -1.41 5.27 -14.89
C ILE A 35 -1.68 5.88 -16.26
N LEU A 36 -1.14 7.08 -16.52
CA LEU A 36 -1.33 7.80 -17.79
C LEU A 36 -0.75 7.03 -18.98
N GLU A 37 0.41 6.39 -18.82
CA GLU A 37 1.00 5.54 -19.85
C GLU A 37 0.09 4.34 -20.15
N GLY A 38 -0.41 3.68 -19.09
CA GLY A 38 -1.33 2.56 -19.22
C GLY A 38 -2.66 2.90 -19.91
N LEU A 39 -3.10 4.16 -19.85
CA LEU A 39 -4.37 4.61 -20.46
C LEU A 39 -4.25 4.81 -21.97
N LYS A 40 -3.06 4.96 -22.55
CA LYS A 40 -2.89 5.26 -23.99
C LYS A 40 -3.64 4.28 -24.92
N PRO A 41 -3.64 2.95 -24.70
CA PRO A 41 -4.42 2.02 -25.51
C PRO A 41 -5.94 2.25 -25.39
N PHE A 42 -6.41 2.60 -24.19
CA PHE A 42 -7.83 2.86 -23.91
C PHE A 42 -8.30 4.18 -24.54
N ASN A 43 -7.45 5.21 -24.49
CA ASN A 43 -7.67 6.49 -25.16
C ASN A 43 -7.96 6.28 -26.66
N LYS A 44 -7.12 5.47 -27.31
CA LYS A 44 -7.30 5.11 -28.73
C LYS A 44 -8.55 4.26 -28.95
N LYS A 45 -8.80 3.25 -28.10
CA LYS A 45 -9.95 2.33 -28.22
C LYS A 45 -11.30 3.05 -28.10
N TYR A 46 -11.43 4.00 -27.18
CA TYR A 46 -12.69 4.66 -26.87
C TYR A 46 -12.83 6.09 -27.44
N GLY A 47 -11.77 6.59 -28.10
CA GLY A 47 -11.75 7.95 -28.64
C GLY A 47 -11.88 9.01 -27.55
N VAL A 48 -11.08 8.86 -26.49
CA VAL A 48 -11.04 9.77 -25.33
C VAL A 48 -9.60 10.17 -25.01
N TYR A 49 -9.42 11.19 -24.18
CA TYR A 49 -8.11 11.49 -23.60
C TYR A 49 -8.23 11.94 -22.15
N PHE A 50 -7.12 11.87 -21.42
CA PHE A 50 -7.06 12.26 -20.01
C PHE A 50 -6.09 13.43 -19.82
N THR A 51 -6.44 14.35 -18.93
CA THR A 51 -5.57 15.43 -18.47
C THR A 51 -5.56 15.49 -16.95
N VAL A 52 -4.52 16.06 -16.37
CA VAL A 52 -4.47 16.39 -14.95
C VAL A 52 -4.06 17.85 -14.80
N SER A 53 -4.86 18.63 -14.09
CA SER A 53 -4.54 20.01 -13.72
C SER A 53 -4.34 20.12 -12.20
N GLU A 54 -3.62 21.13 -11.76
CA GLU A 54 -3.37 21.36 -10.34
C GLU A 54 -3.58 22.82 -9.98
N ASP A 55 -4.20 23.04 -8.83
CA ASP A 55 -4.35 24.34 -8.21
C ASP A 55 -3.68 24.31 -6.83
N VAL A 56 -2.95 25.36 -6.49
CA VAL A 56 -2.48 25.55 -5.12
C VAL A 56 -3.62 26.22 -4.36
N VAL A 57 -4.16 25.50 -3.38
CA VAL A 57 -5.19 26.01 -2.48
C VAL A 57 -4.49 26.42 -1.19
N VAL A 58 -4.43 27.73 -0.93
CA VAL A 58 -3.99 28.26 0.36
C VAL A 58 -5.24 28.53 1.19
N ALA A 59 -5.83 27.46 1.70
CA ALA A 59 -6.77 27.54 2.81
C ALA A 59 -5.99 27.09 4.03
N HIS A 60 -5.63 28.03 4.92
CA HIS A 60 -4.84 27.83 6.15
C HIS A 60 -3.30 27.86 5.99
N ASP A 61 -2.59 27.70 7.12
CA ASP A 61 -1.11 27.78 7.22
C ASP A 61 -0.37 26.68 6.46
N VAL A 62 -1.07 25.66 5.97
CA VAL A 62 -0.48 24.53 5.25
C VAL A 62 -0.78 24.67 3.75
N PRO A 63 0.24 24.91 2.90
CA PRO A 63 0.05 24.90 1.46
C PRO A 63 -0.53 23.56 1.03
N THR A 64 -1.57 23.60 0.20
CA THR A 64 -2.27 22.39 -0.23
C THR A 64 -2.36 22.39 -1.74
N ILE A 65 -2.18 21.22 -2.35
CA ILE A 65 -2.31 21.01 -3.80
C ILE A 65 -3.62 20.26 -4.04
N LYS A 66 -4.49 20.86 -4.85
CA LYS A 66 -5.68 20.20 -5.41
C LYS A 66 -5.35 19.75 -6.82
N SER A 67 -5.26 18.45 -7.04
CA SER A 67 -5.08 17.87 -8.38
C SER A 67 -6.42 17.38 -8.91
N THR A 68 -6.71 17.60 -10.20
CA THR A 68 -7.97 17.22 -10.85
C THR A 68 -7.67 16.42 -12.11
N ALA A 69 -8.04 15.14 -12.11
CA ALA A 69 -8.01 14.30 -13.29
C ALA A 69 -9.31 14.49 -14.08
N THR A 70 -9.18 14.60 -15.40
CA THR A 70 -10.32 14.81 -16.31
C THR A 70 -10.22 13.84 -17.48
N ILE A 71 -11.31 13.13 -17.76
CA ILE A 71 -11.51 12.41 -19.03
C ILE A 71 -12.31 13.31 -19.98
N HIS A 72 -11.92 13.34 -21.25
CA HIS A 72 -12.51 14.17 -22.30
C HIS A 72 -12.98 13.32 -23.48
N ASP A 73 -14.14 13.67 -24.02
CA ASP A 73 -14.74 13.13 -25.24
C ASP A 73 -15.35 14.28 -26.04
N GLY A 74 -14.52 14.92 -26.87
CA GLY A 74 -14.83 16.24 -27.44
C GLY A 74 -15.00 17.28 -26.33
N ASP A 75 -16.16 17.93 -26.31
CA ASP A 75 -16.51 18.96 -25.31
C ASP A 75 -17.03 18.38 -23.99
N LYS A 76 -17.30 17.07 -23.92
CA LYS A 76 -17.83 16.41 -22.73
C LYS A 76 -16.70 16.00 -21.81
N THR A 77 -16.87 16.24 -20.51
CA THR A 77 -15.85 15.88 -19.52
C THR A 77 -16.45 15.30 -18.24
N ILE A 78 -15.68 14.42 -17.58
CA ILE A 78 -15.93 13.96 -16.21
C ILE A 78 -14.65 14.18 -15.41
N ARG A 79 -14.79 14.62 -14.16
CA ARG A 79 -13.68 15.05 -13.31
C ARG A 79 -13.71 14.36 -11.97
N ALA A 80 -12.54 14.04 -11.45
CA ALA A 80 -12.34 13.70 -10.05
C ALA A 80 -11.10 14.42 -9.52
N SER A 81 -11.15 14.83 -8.25
CA SER A 81 -10.06 15.57 -7.61
C SER A 81 -9.51 14.82 -6.40
N ALA A 82 -8.29 15.18 -6.03
CA ALA A 82 -7.67 14.83 -4.76
C ALA A 82 -6.99 16.07 -4.16
N ILE A 83 -6.88 16.09 -2.84
CA ILE A 83 -6.30 17.20 -2.08
C ILE A 83 -5.16 16.63 -1.24
N VAL A 84 -3.97 17.24 -1.33
CA VAL A 84 -2.78 16.79 -0.62
C VAL A 84 -2.09 18.00 0.01
N GLY A 85 -1.87 17.96 1.32
CA GLY A 85 -1.08 18.97 2.03
C GLY A 85 0.42 18.84 1.73
N VAL A 86 1.12 19.97 1.68
CA VAL A 86 2.58 20.04 1.52
C VAL A 86 3.22 20.14 2.90
N ASP A 87 3.98 19.13 3.30
CA ASP A 87 4.78 19.18 4.53
C ASP A 87 6.07 19.97 4.30
N LEU A 88 6.01 21.28 4.61
CA LEU A 88 7.17 22.17 4.53
C LEU A 88 8.26 21.86 5.56
N ASN A 89 7.95 21.09 6.61
CA ASN A 89 8.88 20.76 7.68
C ASN A 89 9.58 19.40 7.45
N GLN A 90 9.29 18.73 6.34
CA GLN A 90 9.89 17.44 6.01
C GLN A 90 11.42 17.59 5.84
N LYS A 91 12.18 17.03 6.78
CA LYS A 91 13.65 17.07 6.78
C LYS A 91 14.23 16.30 5.59
N GLY A 92 15.30 16.85 5.00
CA GLY A 92 16.04 16.22 3.91
C GLY A 92 15.47 16.48 2.51
N MET A 93 14.38 17.26 2.38
CA MET A 93 13.84 17.72 1.10
C MET A 93 13.92 19.24 0.99
N GLN A 94 14.32 19.74 -0.17
CA GLN A 94 14.18 21.17 -0.50
C GLN A 94 12.71 21.49 -0.83
N THR A 95 12.30 22.74 -0.65
CA THR A 95 10.90 23.17 -0.91
C THR A 95 10.35 22.73 -2.28
N PRO A 96 11.08 22.86 -3.41
CA PRO A 96 10.58 22.35 -4.70
C PRO A 96 10.31 20.85 -4.69
N GLN A 97 11.08 20.07 -3.94
CA GLN A 97 10.91 18.61 -3.81
C GLN A 97 9.71 18.26 -2.92
N GLN A 98 9.44 19.05 -1.88
CA GLN A 98 8.24 18.89 -1.04
C GLN A 98 6.98 19.11 -1.87
N PHE A 99 6.91 20.20 -2.65
CA PHE A 99 5.82 20.45 -3.58
C PHE A 99 5.73 19.39 -4.68
N GLY A 100 6.85 19.00 -5.28
CA GLY A 100 6.89 17.95 -6.30
C GLY A 100 6.36 16.60 -5.79
N SER A 101 6.69 16.26 -4.54
CA SER A 101 6.20 15.04 -3.89
C SER A 101 4.69 15.11 -3.66
N ALA A 102 4.19 16.22 -3.11
CA ALA A 102 2.75 16.42 -2.89
C ALA A 102 1.95 16.41 -4.22
N SER A 103 2.46 17.08 -5.27
CA SER A 103 1.89 17.06 -6.62
C SER A 103 1.81 15.64 -7.18
N SER A 104 2.89 14.87 -7.05
CA SER A 104 2.93 13.47 -7.50
C SER A 104 1.86 12.60 -6.83
N TYR A 105 1.66 12.79 -5.51
CA TYR A 105 0.58 12.11 -4.78
C TYR A 105 -0.80 12.58 -5.22
N GLY A 106 -1.01 13.89 -5.34
CA GLY A 106 -2.30 14.47 -5.74
C GLY A 106 -2.75 13.98 -7.11
N LYS A 107 -1.87 14.00 -8.12
CA LYS A 107 -2.17 13.50 -9.47
C LYS A 107 -2.55 12.02 -9.43
N LYS A 108 -1.79 11.20 -8.70
CA LYS A 108 -2.04 9.77 -8.57
C LYS A 108 -3.42 9.51 -7.96
N TYR A 109 -3.77 10.20 -6.88
CA TYR A 109 -5.07 10.01 -6.21
C TYR A 109 -6.23 10.57 -7.02
N ALA A 110 -6.07 11.69 -7.72
CA ALA A 110 -7.11 12.21 -8.60
C ALA A 110 -7.43 11.24 -9.75
N LEU A 111 -6.39 10.67 -10.37
CA LEU A 111 -6.54 9.61 -11.38
C LEU A 111 -7.16 8.35 -10.76
N GLY A 112 -6.73 7.95 -9.56
CA GLY A 112 -7.29 6.81 -8.85
C GLY A 112 -8.78 6.96 -8.56
N ASN A 113 -9.21 8.14 -8.09
CA ASN A 113 -10.61 8.48 -7.85
C ASN A 113 -11.43 8.42 -9.15
N LEU A 114 -10.90 8.94 -10.26
CA LEU A 114 -11.60 8.91 -11.55
C LEU A 114 -11.72 7.49 -12.13
N LEU A 115 -10.69 6.67 -11.95
CA LEU A 115 -10.58 5.35 -12.58
C LEU A 115 -10.95 4.19 -11.66
N LEU A 116 -11.38 4.48 -10.43
CA LEU A 116 -11.66 3.49 -9.38
C LEU A 116 -10.48 2.55 -9.12
N ILE A 117 -9.26 3.09 -9.21
CA ILE A 117 -8.05 2.32 -8.93
C ILE A 117 -7.90 2.21 -7.43
N ASP A 118 -8.10 1.00 -6.94
CA ASP A 118 -7.82 0.70 -5.56
C ASP A 118 -6.31 0.53 -5.34
N ASP A 119 -5.74 1.44 -4.56
CA ASP A 119 -4.36 1.37 -4.08
C ASP A 119 -4.26 0.56 -2.78
N THR A 120 -5.38 0.26 -2.12
CA THR A 120 -5.45 -0.73 -1.06
C THR A 120 -5.19 -2.09 -1.71
N ALA A 121 -3.97 -2.58 -1.51
CA ALA A 121 -3.92 -3.99 -1.19
C ALA A 121 -4.70 -4.06 0.11
N ASP A 122 -5.88 -4.66 0.08
CA ASP A 122 -6.57 -5.02 1.30
C ASP A 122 -5.55 -5.81 2.14
N ALA A 123 -4.99 -5.17 3.16
CA ALA A 123 -4.06 -5.83 4.07
C ALA A 123 -4.80 -6.96 4.81
N ASP A 124 -6.14 -6.94 4.81
CA ASP A 124 -6.98 -8.04 5.27
C ASP A 124 -7.18 -9.14 4.21
N ALA A 125 -6.88 -8.93 2.92
CA ALA A 125 -6.82 -10.04 1.95
C ALA A 125 -5.57 -10.92 2.10
N THR A 126 -4.65 -10.53 2.99
CA THR A 126 -3.64 -11.43 3.55
C THR A 126 -3.88 -11.79 5.02
N ASN A 127 -5.04 -11.44 5.60
CA ASN A 127 -5.55 -12.22 6.71
C ASN A 127 -5.90 -13.58 6.14
N GLN A 128 -4.97 -14.52 6.26
CA GLN A 128 -5.37 -15.85 6.67
C GLN A 128 -6.18 -15.67 7.96
N HIS A 129 -7.49 -15.45 7.81
CA HIS A 129 -8.47 -15.62 8.87
C HIS A 129 -8.46 -17.10 9.25
N GLY A 130 -7.44 -17.42 10.03
CA GLY A 130 -7.16 -18.69 10.66
C GLY A 130 -6.65 -18.38 12.06
N LYS A 131 -7.56 -17.78 12.86
CA LYS A 131 -7.57 -17.63 14.34
C LYS A 131 -6.97 -16.35 14.93
N GLY A 132 -7.86 -15.55 15.52
CA GLY A 132 -7.62 -14.95 16.83
C GLY A 132 -7.68 -13.43 16.92
N SER A 133 -8.85 -12.84 16.68
CA SER A 133 -9.14 -11.48 17.15
C SER A 133 -9.00 -11.40 18.67
N THR A 134 -8.08 -10.56 19.16
CA THR A 134 -8.21 -9.93 20.48
C THR A 134 -7.98 -8.44 20.31
N ILE A 135 -8.99 -7.66 20.67
CA ILE A 135 -9.04 -6.20 20.61
C ILE A 135 -8.10 -5.65 21.70
N PRO A 136 -7.10 -4.80 21.40
CA PRO A 136 -6.34 -4.11 22.45
C PRO A 136 -7.07 -2.84 22.88
N GLY A 137 -7.37 -2.73 24.17
CA GLY A 137 -7.75 -1.48 24.82
C GLY A 137 -6.61 -0.44 24.84
N PRO A 138 -6.89 0.82 25.19
CA PRO A 138 -5.94 1.91 25.01
C PRO A 138 -4.81 1.82 26.04
N GLY A 139 -3.57 1.83 25.54
CA GLY A 139 -2.37 1.98 26.34
C GLY A 139 -1.66 0.67 26.66
N LYS A 140 -0.82 0.20 25.74
CA LYS A 140 0.42 -0.53 26.05
C LYS A 140 1.28 -0.65 24.79
N GLN A 141 2.47 -0.03 24.85
CA GLN A 141 3.54 -0.21 23.88
C GLN A 141 3.89 -1.71 23.80
N SER A 142 3.76 -2.33 22.64
CA SER A 142 4.16 -3.72 22.45
C SER A 142 5.64 -3.80 22.07
N THR A 143 6.50 -4.13 23.02
CA THR A 143 7.75 -4.83 22.72
C THR A 143 7.39 -6.31 22.55
N LYS A 144 7.23 -6.78 21.30
CA LYS A 144 7.05 -8.21 21.00
C LYS A 144 8.34 -8.96 21.31
N VAL A 145 8.52 -9.41 22.54
CA VAL A 145 9.57 -10.37 22.90
C VAL A 145 9.07 -11.77 22.56
N LYS A 146 9.81 -12.50 21.72
CA LYS A 146 9.48 -13.90 21.40
C LYS A 146 9.55 -14.74 22.69
N PRO A 147 8.56 -15.62 22.95
CA PRO A 147 8.60 -16.53 24.10
C PRO A 147 9.82 -17.45 24.02
N ARG A 148 10.33 -17.93 25.18
CA ARG A 148 11.57 -18.71 25.26
C ARG A 148 11.32 -20.19 25.55
N ILE A 149 12.06 -21.07 24.90
CA ILE A 149 12.16 -22.50 25.23
C ILE A 149 13.38 -22.70 26.13
N ASP A 150 13.16 -23.34 27.26
CA ASP A 150 14.17 -23.71 28.25
C ASP A 150 13.88 -25.11 28.81
N GLU A 151 14.64 -25.55 29.80
CA GLU A 151 14.50 -26.90 30.34
C GLU A 151 13.13 -27.18 30.97
N SER A 152 12.40 -26.15 31.41
CA SER A 152 11.08 -26.31 32.03
C SER A 152 9.97 -26.66 31.02
N ASN A 153 10.20 -26.40 29.73
CA ASN A 153 9.18 -26.52 28.69
C ASN A 153 9.65 -27.28 27.43
N ILE A 154 10.87 -27.81 27.45
CA ILE A 154 11.47 -28.54 26.32
C ILE A 154 10.66 -29.79 25.91
N ASP A 155 9.95 -30.45 26.83
CA ASP A 155 9.12 -31.62 26.54
C ASP A 155 8.02 -31.34 25.50
N LYS A 156 7.49 -30.10 25.51
CA LYS A 156 6.48 -29.67 24.52
C LYS A 156 7.09 -29.49 23.14
N ALA A 157 8.35 -29.03 23.09
CA ALA A 157 9.10 -28.92 21.85
C ALA A 157 9.40 -30.31 21.26
N PHE A 158 9.80 -31.28 22.08
CA PHE A 158 9.96 -32.68 21.63
C PHE A 158 8.64 -33.28 21.13
N THR A 159 7.54 -33.04 21.85
CA THR A 159 6.20 -33.51 21.43
C THR A 159 5.81 -32.91 20.07
N PHE A 160 6.10 -31.63 19.83
CA PHE A 160 5.86 -30.98 18.55
C PHE A 160 6.69 -31.61 17.42
N LEU A 161 7.97 -31.87 17.65
CA LEU A 161 8.84 -32.52 16.65
C LEU A 161 8.39 -33.95 16.35
N LYS A 162 8.02 -34.73 17.38
CA LYS A 162 7.50 -36.10 17.24
C LYS A 162 6.21 -36.17 16.41
N ASN A 163 5.39 -35.12 16.48
CA ASN A 163 4.16 -34.99 15.68
C ASN A 163 4.41 -34.46 14.26
N GLY A 164 5.65 -34.49 13.77
CA GLY A 164 6.04 -34.05 12.42
C GLY A 164 6.33 -32.56 12.30
N GLY A 165 6.42 -31.86 13.44
CA GLY A 165 6.86 -30.46 13.49
C GLY A 165 8.32 -30.30 13.09
N LYS A 166 8.66 -29.13 12.54
CA LYS A 166 10.00 -28.79 12.09
C LYS A 166 10.75 -27.95 13.12
N ILE A 167 12.04 -28.21 13.31
CA ILE A 167 12.86 -27.48 14.29
C ILE A 167 13.04 -26.01 13.89
N GLU A 168 13.05 -25.72 12.58
CA GLU A 168 13.13 -24.36 12.06
C GLU A 168 11.92 -23.52 12.49
N THR A 169 10.73 -24.13 12.60
CA THR A 169 9.52 -23.47 13.09
C THR A 169 9.68 -23.04 14.55
N LEU A 170 10.33 -23.86 15.37
CA LEU A 170 10.60 -23.53 16.77
C LEU A 170 11.62 -22.39 16.89
N GLN A 171 12.69 -22.40 16.10
CA GLN A 171 13.71 -21.33 16.09
C GLN A 171 13.16 -19.98 15.59
N GLN A 172 12.19 -20.01 14.66
CA GLN A 172 11.55 -18.79 14.17
C GLN A 172 10.57 -18.21 15.19
N THR A 173 9.91 -19.06 15.96
CA THR A 173 8.82 -18.66 16.87
C THR A 173 9.31 -18.33 18.28
N TYR A 174 10.35 -19.04 18.74
CA TYR A 174 10.83 -18.97 20.12
C TYR A 174 12.32 -18.59 20.22
N LEU A 175 12.68 -17.93 21.30
CA LEU A 175 14.08 -17.80 21.72
C LEU A 175 14.52 -19.11 22.37
N MET A 176 15.72 -19.60 22.09
CA MET A 176 16.30 -20.75 22.77
C MET A 176 17.82 -20.64 22.74
N ASP A 177 18.48 -21.24 23.72
CA ASP A 177 19.94 -21.30 23.74
C ASP A 177 20.45 -22.47 22.91
N ASP A 178 21.73 -22.39 22.53
CA ASP A 178 22.41 -23.43 21.77
C ASP A 178 22.38 -24.79 22.49
N SER A 179 22.42 -24.79 23.82
CA SER A 179 22.31 -26.03 24.63
C SER A 179 20.95 -26.71 24.45
N ILE A 180 19.85 -25.94 24.44
CA ILE A 180 18.49 -26.44 24.22
C ILE A 180 18.31 -26.90 22.77
N LEU A 181 18.87 -26.14 21.81
CA LEU A 181 18.82 -26.51 20.40
C LEU A 181 19.55 -27.83 20.12
N GLN A 182 20.70 -28.07 20.75
CA GLN A 182 21.41 -29.34 20.61
C GLN A 182 20.63 -30.52 21.21
N LYS A 183 19.98 -30.32 22.37
CA LYS A 183 19.09 -31.34 22.95
C LYS A 183 17.95 -31.70 22.00
N LEU A 184 17.33 -30.72 21.35
CA LEU A 184 16.23 -30.94 20.38
C LEU A 184 16.67 -31.57 19.06
N LYS A 185 17.95 -31.49 18.69
CA LYS A 185 18.50 -32.14 17.48
C LYS A 185 18.92 -33.59 17.71
N ASN A 186 19.26 -33.93 18.96
CA ASN A 186 19.86 -35.21 19.32
C ASN A 186 18.90 -36.17 20.05
N GLY A 187 17.66 -35.74 20.35
CA GLY A 187 16.61 -36.53 21.00
C GLY A 187 15.39 -36.69 20.11
#